data_AF-A0A367QQ95-F1
#
_entry.id   AF-A0A367QQ95-F1
#
_cell.length_a   1.000
_cell.length_b   1.000
_cell.length_c   1.000
_cell.angle_alpha   90.00
_cell.angle_beta   90.00
_cell.angle_gamma   90.00
#
_symmetry.space_group_name_H-M   'P 1'
#
loop_
_entity.id
_entity.type
_entity.pdbx_description
1 polymer ?
#
loop_
_entity_poly.entity_id
_entity_poly.type
_entity_poly.pdbx_seq_one_letter_code
_entity_poly.pdbx_strand_id
1 'polypeptide(L)'
;MALKKRKSSVLEKVESRVAGIKLIDPSIKFDNDYSLEKLIESIEQLQNKIDVHNNALSLADSSLTEIEQMEKNLSKFSQKMLMLIAIKYGKDSAEYETAGGVRDSDRVRKMRSSRLKNVAEKALDK
;
A
#
# COMPACT_ATOMS: atom_id res chain seq x y z
N MET A 1 -3.10 1.67 -0.32
CA MET A 1 -3.38 3.00 -0.94
C MET A 1 -2.55 3.06 -2.20
N ALA A 2 -3.15 3.27 -3.37
CA ALA A 2 -2.42 3.16 -4.64
C ALA A 2 -1.29 4.20 -4.72
N LEU A 3 -0.12 3.77 -5.17
CA LEU A 3 1.04 4.62 -5.34
C LEU A 3 0.78 5.63 -6.47
N LYS A 4 1.18 6.89 -6.24
CA LYS A 4 0.91 7.97 -7.18
C LYS A 4 1.85 7.89 -8.39
N LYS A 5 1.29 7.72 -9.58
CA LYS A 5 2.03 7.76 -10.86
C LYS A 5 2.79 9.10 -11.03
N ARG A 6 3.99 9.02 -11.60
CA ARG A 6 4.86 10.16 -11.89
C ARG A 6 4.34 10.94 -13.09
N LYS A 7 4.25 12.26 -12.94
CA LYS A 7 4.00 13.23 -14.02
C LYS A 7 5.20 14.18 -14.11
N SER A 8 5.53 14.64 -15.32
CA SER A 8 6.66 15.55 -15.55
C SER A 8 6.16 16.87 -16.12
N SER A 9 6.28 17.97 -15.37
CA SER A 9 6.01 19.32 -15.86
C SER A 9 7.08 19.84 -16.82
N VAL A 10 8.27 19.21 -16.82
CA VAL A 10 9.33 19.51 -17.77
C VAL A 10 8.92 19.06 -19.17
N LEU A 11 8.27 17.90 -19.28
CA LEU A 11 7.81 17.34 -20.55
C LEU A 11 6.86 18.32 -21.27
N GLU A 12 5.84 18.79 -20.55
CA GLU A 12 4.83 19.73 -21.06
C GLU A 12 5.46 21.05 -21.54
N LYS A 13 6.45 21.56 -20.80
CA LYS A 13 7.20 22.77 -21.19
C LYS A 13 8.02 22.54 -22.46
N VAL A 14 8.68 21.38 -22.58
CA VAL A 14 9.52 21.06 -23.73
C VAL A 14 8.66 20.83 -24.98
N GLU A 15 7.54 20.12 -24.86
CA GLU A 15 6.57 19.92 -25.95
C GLU A 15 6.02 21.26 -26.48
N SER A 16 5.67 22.18 -25.58
CA SER A 16 5.25 23.54 -25.95
C SER A 16 6.33 24.29 -26.72
N ARG A 17 7.60 24.14 -26.32
CA ARG A 17 8.75 24.74 -27.04
C ARG A 17 8.96 24.09 -28.40
N VAL A 18 8.84 22.77 -28.52
CA VAL A 18 8.93 22.06 -29.81
C VAL A 18 7.86 22.55 -30.77
N ALA A 19 6.62 22.70 -30.31
CA ALA A 19 5.54 23.24 -31.13
C ALA A 19 5.87 24.66 -31.63
N GLY A 20 6.41 25.52 -30.75
CA GLY A 20 6.88 26.85 -31.13
C GLY A 20 8.02 26.82 -32.16
N ILE A 21 9.03 25.97 -31.98
CA ILE A 21 10.16 25.86 -32.91
C ILE A 21 9.70 25.32 -34.27
N LYS A 22 8.81 24.32 -34.30
CA LYS A 22 8.23 23.76 -35.54
C LYS A 22 7.48 24.80 -36.37
N LEU A 23 6.85 25.79 -35.73
CA LEU A 23 6.17 26.89 -36.42
C LEU A 23 7.14 27.87 -37.07
N ILE A 24 8.34 28.03 -36.50
CA ILE A 24 9.38 28.92 -37.03
C ILE A 24 10.10 28.24 -38.20
N ASP A 25 10.63 27.04 -37.96
CA ASP A 25 11.29 26.23 -38.97
C ASP A 25 11.20 24.74 -38.60
N PRO A 26 10.50 23.92 -39.41
CA PRO A 26 10.35 22.49 -39.18
C PRO A 26 11.67 21.69 -39.22
N SER A 27 12.72 22.21 -39.85
CA SER A 27 14.00 21.52 -40.04
C SER A 27 15.19 22.27 -39.44
N ILE A 28 14.95 23.04 -38.37
CA ILE A 28 16.01 23.76 -37.65
C ILE A 28 17.10 22.77 -37.18
N LYS A 29 18.32 23.00 -37.68
CA LYS A 29 19.56 22.33 -37.25
C LYS A 29 20.56 23.41 -36.91
N PHE A 30 20.83 23.60 -35.62
CA PHE A 30 21.80 24.60 -35.16
C PHE A 30 23.22 24.06 -35.22
N ASP A 31 23.41 22.80 -34.83
CA ASP A 31 24.69 22.08 -34.90
C ASP A 31 24.44 20.56 -34.85
N ASN A 32 25.49 19.73 -34.97
CA ASN A 32 25.40 18.27 -34.91
C ASN A 32 24.72 17.76 -33.63
N ASP A 33 24.86 18.45 -32.50
CA ASP A 33 24.28 18.06 -31.20
C ASP A 33 22.99 18.77 -30.83
N TYR A 34 22.64 19.85 -31.53
CA TYR A 34 21.47 20.66 -31.24
C TYR A 34 20.56 20.72 -32.47
N SER A 35 19.72 19.69 -32.59
CA SER A 35 18.69 19.58 -33.61
C SER A 35 17.31 19.36 -33.01
N LEU A 36 16.27 19.77 -33.74
CA LEU A 36 14.88 19.51 -33.35
C LEU A 36 14.60 17.99 -33.27
N GLU A 37 15.22 17.20 -34.15
CA GLU A 37 15.15 15.73 -34.16
C GLU A 37 15.66 15.14 -32.83
N LYS A 38 16.88 15.50 -32.40
CA LYS A 38 17.48 15.02 -31.13
C LYS A 38 16.62 15.40 -29.91
N LEU A 39 15.98 16.56 -29.95
CA LEU A 39 15.13 17.02 -28.87
C LEU A 39 13.79 16.23 -28.80
N ILE A 40 13.22 15.88 -29.95
CA ILE A 40 12.06 14.96 -30.03
C ILE A 40 12.44 13.56 -29.53
N GLU A 41 13.57 13.02 -29.97
CA GLU A 41 14.07 11.72 -29.47
C GLU A 41 14.25 11.73 -27.94
N SER A 42 14.77 12.83 -27.38
CA SER A 42 14.92 12.99 -25.94
C SER A 42 13.58 13.04 -25.20
N ILE A 43 12.55 13.64 -25.80
CA ILE A 43 11.17 13.63 -25.27
C ILE A 43 10.65 12.20 -25.23
N GLU A 44 10.74 11.47 -26.35
CA GLU A 44 10.26 10.08 -26.45
C GLU A 44 10.98 9.17 -25.45
N GLN A 45 12.29 9.31 -25.29
CA GLN A 45 13.05 8.59 -24.28
C GLN A 45 12.55 8.86 -22.86
N LEU A 46 12.24 10.13 -22.54
CA LEU A 46 11.72 10.50 -21.23
C LEU A 46 10.30 9.97 -21.00
N GLN A 47 9.41 10.05 -22.01
CA GLN A 47 8.06 9.48 -21.96
C GLN A 47 8.12 7.97 -21.70
N ASN A 48 8.91 7.24 -22.50
CA ASN A 48 9.09 5.79 -22.35
C ASN A 48 9.58 5.41 -20.94
N LYS A 49 10.55 6.16 -20.37
CA LYS A 49 11.03 5.91 -19.00
C LYS A 49 9.97 6.19 -17.94
N ILE A 50 9.16 7.24 -18.11
CA ILE A 50 8.05 7.55 -17.20
C ILE A 50 7.00 6.44 -17.24
N ASP A 51 6.68 5.94 -18.43
CA ASP A 51 5.69 4.88 -18.62
C ASP A 51 6.15 3.55 -18.03
N VAL A 52 7.40 3.15 -18.29
CA VAL A 52 8.02 1.97 -17.66
C VAL A 52 7.96 2.06 -16.13
N HIS A 53 8.32 3.22 -15.57
CA HIS A 53 8.26 3.43 -14.13
C HIS A 53 6.83 3.34 -13.59
N ASN A 54 5.87 4.00 -14.24
CA ASN A 54 4.47 3.99 -13.82
C ASN A 54 3.81 2.60 -13.95
N ASN A 55 4.23 1.81 -14.93
CA ASN A 55 3.79 0.43 -15.10
C ASN A 55 4.38 -0.46 -14.00
N ALA A 56 5.67 -0.34 -13.71
CA ALA A 56 6.30 -1.06 -12.60
C ALA A 56 5.62 -0.71 -11.25
N LEU A 57 5.26 0.56 -11.06
CA LEU A 57 4.52 1.01 -9.87
C LEU A 57 3.14 0.37 -9.78
N SER A 58 2.43 0.26 -10.90
CA SER A 58 1.10 -0.34 -10.96
C SER A 58 1.16 -1.86 -10.68
N LEU A 59 2.22 -2.53 -11.14
CA LEU A 59 2.47 -3.95 -10.85
C LEU A 59 2.85 -4.18 -9.38
N ALA A 60 3.63 -3.27 -8.78
CA ALA A 60 3.92 -3.33 -7.36
C ALA A 60 2.62 -3.15 -6.53
N ASP A 61 1.78 -2.18 -6.89
CA ASP A 61 0.48 -1.98 -6.24
C ASP A 61 -0.41 -3.23 -6.35
N SER A 62 -0.50 -3.85 -7.52
CA SER A 62 -1.31 -5.07 -7.69
C SER A 62 -0.79 -6.21 -6.82
N SER A 63 0.53 -6.43 -6.81
CA SER A 63 1.15 -7.46 -5.97
C SER A 63 0.88 -7.24 -4.48
N LEU A 64 0.90 -5.98 -4.02
CA LEU A 64 0.60 -5.65 -2.63
C LEU A 64 -0.86 -5.95 -2.30
N THR A 65 -1.80 -5.59 -3.18
CA THR A 65 -3.23 -5.90 -2.95
C THR A 65 -3.51 -7.39 -2.90
N GLU A 66 -2.79 -8.20 -3.69
CA GLU A 66 -2.89 -9.65 -3.64
C GLU A 66 -2.39 -10.22 -2.31
N ILE A 67 -1.25 -9.72 -1.82
CA ILE A 67 -0.71 -10.10 -0.50
C ILE A 67 -1.70 -9.74 0.61
N GLU A 68 -2.20 -8.50 0.66
CA GLU A 68 -3.16 -8.06 1.66
C GLU A 68 -4.42 -8.95 1.67
N GLN A 69 -4.90 -9.34 0.48
CA GLN A 69 -6.05 -10.22 0.35
C GLN A 69 -5.74 -11.65 0.82
N MET A 70 -4.56 -12.18 0.51
CA MET A 70 -4.10 -13.48 0.99
C MET A 70 -3.94 -13.49 2.52
N GLU A 71 -3.34 -12.46 3.11
CA GLU A 71 -3.21 -12.29 4.56
C GLU A 71 -4.58 -12.24 5.24
N LYS A 72 -5.52 -11.49 4.68
CA LYS A 72 -6.90 -11.41 5.19
C LYS A 72 -7.60 -12.76 5.14
N ASN A 73 -7.41 -13.51 4.07
CA ASN A 73 -7.97 -14.85 3.92
C ASN A 73 -7.35 -15.84 4.91
N LEU A 74 -6.01 -15.81 5.07
CA LEU A 74 -5.28 -16.64 6.01
C LEU A 74 -5.68 -16.33 7.46
N SER A 75 -5.82 -15.05 7.82
CA SER A 75 -6.30 -14.65 9.14
C SER A 75 -7.70 -15.19 9.42
N LYS A 76 -8.63 -15.10 8.46
CA LYS A 76 -9.99 -15.66 8.61
C LYS A 76 -9.95 -17.18 8.75
N PHE A 77 -9.09 -17.85 8.00
CA PHE A 77 -8.93 -19.30 8.07
C PHE A 77 -8.37 -19.74 9.42
N SER A 78 -7.34 -19.05 9.92
CA SER A 78 -6.77 -19.26 11.25
C SER A 78 -7.83 -19.07 12.35
N GLN A 79 -8.65 -18.02 12.28
CA GLN A 79 -9.77 -17.82 13.20
C GLN A 79 -10.79 -18.97 13.17
N LYS A 80 -11.12 -19.49 11.98
CA LYS A 80 -12.00 -20.66 11.84
C LYS A 80 -11.38 -21.90 12.48
N MET A 81 -10.08 -22.13 12.30
CA MET A 81 -9.39 -23.26 12.92
C MET A 81 -9.42 -23.17 14.45
N LEU A 82 -9.15 -21.98 14.99
CA LEU A 82 -9.23 -21.72 16.43
C LEU A 82 -10.67 -21.92 16.96
N MET A 83 -11.70 -21.56 16.19
CA MET A 83 -13.10 -21.88 16.52
C MET A 83 -13.39 -23.38 16.51
N LEU A 84 -12.84 -24.15 15.58
CA LEU A 84 -13.01 -25.61 15.54
C LEU A 84 -12.40 -26.27 16.79
N ILE A 85 -11.24 -25.79 17.24
CA ILE A 85 -10.60 -26.24 18.48
C ILE A 85 -11.51 -25.92 19.69
N ALA A 86 -12.07 -24.71 19.74
CA ALA A 86 -13.05 -24.34 20.75
C ALA A 86 -14.31 -25.23 20.73
N ILE A 87 -14.79 -25.63 19.54
CA ILE A 87 -15.94 -26.53 19.41
C ILE A 87 -15.59 -27.93 19.93
N LYS A 88 -14.37 -28.42 19.62
CA LYS A 88 -13.95 -29.79 19.98
C LYS A 88 -13.58 -29.96 21.45
N TYR A 89 -12.81 -29.04 22.00
CA TYR A 89 -12.26 -29.15 23.36
C TYR A 89 -12.90 -28.17 24.36
N GLY A 90 -13.66 -27.18 23.87
CA GLY A 90 -14.24 -26.12 24.70
C GLY A 90 -13.35 -24.88 24.76
N LYS A 91 -13.97 -23.72 24.99
CA LYS A 91 -13.28 -22.41 25.05
C LYS A 91 -12.48 -22.17 26.34
N ASP A 92 -12.67 -22.99 27.36
CA ASP A 92 -11.93 -22.89 28.64
C ASP A 92 -10.85 -23.98 28.78
N SER A 93 -10.62 -24.74 27.70
CA SER A 93 -9.67 -25.84 27.68
C SER A 93 -8.21 -25.39 27.53
N ALA A 94 -7.29 -26.26 27.96
CA ALA A 94 -5.86 -26.01 27.79
C ALA A 94 -5.47 -26.04 26.31
N GLU A 95 -6.09 -26.93 25.53
CA GLU A 95 -5.88 -27.06 24.08
C GLU A 95 -6.23 -25.77 23.35
N TYR A 96 -7.34 -25.13 23.73
CA TYR A 96 -7.73 -23.83 23.17
C TYR A 96 -6.72 -22.73 23.48
N GLU A 97 -6.17 -22.72 24.70
CA GLU A 97 -5.11 -21.77 25.07
C GLU A 97 -3.80 -22.04 24.31
N THR A 98 -3.39 -23.30 24.20
CA THR A 98 -2.17 -23.68 23.46
C THR A 98 -2.27 -23.35 21.97
N ALA A 99 -3.48 -23.35 21.40
CA ALA A 99 -3.75 -22.92 20.03
C ALA A 99 -3.75 -21.39 19.86
N GLY A 100 -3.45 -20.63 20.92
CA GLY A 100 -3.41 -19.16 20.91
C GLY A 100 -4.75 -18.51 21.25
N GLY A 101 -5.76 -19.27 21.67
CA GLY A 101 -7.00 -18.74 22.21
C GLY A 101 -6.83 -18.18 23.62
N VAL A 102 -7.67 -17.23 24.01
CA VAL A 102 -7.77 -16.78 25.41
C VAL A 102 -8.98 -17.43 26.04
N ARG A 103 -8.74 -18.22 27.09
CA ARG A 103 -9.79 -18.91 27.85
C ARG A 103 -10.87 -17.94 28.33
N ASP A 104 -12.12 -18.38 28.34
CA ASP A 104 -13.24 -17.53 28.74
C ASP A 104 -13.12 -17.11 30.21
N SER A 105 -12.66 -18.01 31.09
CA SER A 105 -12.41 -17.71 32.51
C SER A 105 -11.37 -16.61 32.70
N ASP A 106 -10.25 -16.66 31.97
CA ASP A 106 -9.18 -15.67 32.02
C ASP A 106 -9.63 -14.32 31.44
N ARG A 107 -10.43 -14.35 30.37
CA ARG A 107 -11.03 -13.14 29.79
C ARG A 107 -11.94 -12.43 30.79
N VAL A 108 -12.81 -13.18 31.48
CA VAL A 108 -13.69 -12.63 32.51
C VAL A 108 -12.89 -12.10 33.70
N ARG A 109 -11.85 -12.81 34.14
CA ARG A 109 -10.95 -12.37 35.21
C ARG A 109 -10.30 -11.03 34.88
N LYS A 110 -9.76 -10.88 33.67
CA LYS A 110 -9.13 -9.64 33.20
C LYS A 110 -10.11 -8.47 33.16
N MET A 111 -11.34 -8.69 32.65
CA MET A 111 -12.39 -7.67 32.63
C MET A 111 -12.83 -7.24 34.04
N ARG A 112 -12.94 -8.18 34.99
CA ARG A 112 -13.27 -7.84 36.38
C ARG A 112 -12.16 -7.02 37.03
N SER A 113 -10.91 -7.42 36.83
CA SER A 113 -9.75 -6.69 37.36
C SER A 113 -9.67 -5.27 36.81
N SER A 114 -9.86 -5.06 35.50
CA SER A 114 -9.85 -3.72 34.90
C SER A 114 -11.00 -2.85 35.41
N ARG A 115 -12.21 -3.42 35.56
CA ARG A 115 -13.35 -2.68 36.12
C ARG A 115 -13.09 -2.25 37.56
N LEU A 116 -12.52 -3.13 38.39
CA LEU A 116 -12.20 -2.80 39.78
C LEU A 116 -11.13 -1.69 39.87
N LYS A 117 -10.10 -1.73 39.02
CA LYS A 117 -9.09 -0.65 38.92
C LYS A 117 -9.72 0.69 38.55
N ASN A 118 -10.55 0.72 37.51
CA ASN A 118 -11.22 1.95 37.08
C ASN A 118 -12.16 2.53 38.16
N VAL A 119 -12.78 1.68 38.97
CA VAL A 119 -13.62 2.13 40.10
C VAL A 119 -12.75 2.73 41.22
N ALA A 120 -11.61 2.12 41.51
CA ALA A 120 -10.66 2.63 42.50
C ALA A 120 -10.06 3.98 42.09
N GLU A 121 -9.66 4.14 40.83
CA GLU A 121 -9.13 5.41 40.29
C GLU A 121 -10.18 6.54 40.39
N LYS A 122 -11.44 6.28 40.00
CA LYS A 122 -12.53 7.26 40.13
C LYS A 122 -12.88 7.64 41.57
N ALA A 123 -12.56 6.79 42.55
CA ALA A 123 -12.77 7.07 43.97
C ALA A 123 -11.62 7.89 44.58
N LEU A 124 -10.45 7.90 43.93
CA LEU A 124 -9.28 8.70 44.32
C LEU A 124 -9.30 10.11 43.71
N ASP A 125 -9.98 10.29 42.58
CA ASP A 125 -10.16 11.60 41.90
C ASP A 125 -11.33 12.45 42.44
N LYS A 126 -12.00 12.00 43.52
CA LYS A 126 -13.08 12.72 44.23
C LYS A 126 -12.65 13.11 45.63
#